data_AF-A0A3M2BDF1-F1
#
_entry.id   AF-A0A3M2BDF1-F1
#
_cell.length_a   1.000
_cell.length_b   1.000
_cell.length_c   1.000
_cell.angle_alpha   90.00
_cell.angle_beta   90.00
_cell.angle_gamma   90.00
#
_symmetry.space_group_name_H-M   'P 1'
#
loop_
_entity.id
_entity.type
_entity.pdbx_description
1 polymer ?
#
loop_
_entity_poly.entity_id
_entity_poly.type
_entity_poly.pdbx_seq_one_letter_code
_entity_poly.pdbx_strand_id
1 'polypeptide(L)'
;HLRSDSEASTQAIGGTRLRAIGGTFLRRLGDVVSQMGSSDFLAGPIEDIDTNSGTVTILGHEIAVSSTLNLGQIRIGYNAAVITCTPGDGSASALVTSDDYYQDGFSEVAVSGSVEAADPAIGRIIVNGVAVDYTPLLGDNPNLADLLTVGRHVLVHGFAY
;
A
#
# COMPACT_ATOMS: atom_id res chain seq x y z
N HIS A 1 -22.99 -14.66 26.82
CA HIS A 1 -21.65 -14.07 26.67
C HIS A 1 -21.31 -14.19 25.18
N LEU A 2 -21.72 -13.21 24.37
CA LEU A 2 -21.51 -13.23 22.91
C LEU A 2 -20.29 -12.35 22.62
N ARG A 3 -19.19 -12.98 22.20
CA ARG A 3 -18.03 -12.28 21.64
C ARG A 3 -18.41 -11.89 20.21
N SER A 4 -18.41 -10.60 19.94
CA SER A 4 -18.53 -10.04 18.59
C SER A 4 -17.14 -10.10 17.96
N ASP A 5 -16.93 -11.08 17.09
CA ASP A 5 -15.81 -11.06 16.15
C ASP A 5 -16.06 -9.90 15.19
N SER A 6 -15.39 -8.77 15.44
CA SER A 6 -15.33 -7.65 14.52
C SER A 6 -14.41 -8.04 13.37
N GLU A 7 -14.93 -8.80 12.41
CA GLU A 7 -14.30 -8.96 11.10
C GLU A 7 -14.23 -7.56 10.47
N ALA A 8 -13.04 -6.96 10.52
CA ALA A 8 -12.74 -5.77 9.74
C ALA A 8 -12.91 -6.13 8.26
N SER A 9 -14.08 -5.84 7.71
CA SER A 9 -14.36 -6.02 6.29
C SER A 9 -13.42 -5.11 5.50
N THR A 10 -12.31 -5.65 5.00
CA THR A 10 -11.40 -4.96 4.08
C THR A 10 -12.11 -4.86 2.73
N GLN A 11 -12.58 -3.67 2.37
CA GLN A 11 -13.10 -3.40 1.03
C GLN A 11 -11.92 -3.11 0.11
N ALA A 12 -11.70 -3.98 -0.88
CA ALA A 12 -10.72 -3.77 -1.92
C ALA A 12 -11.26 -2.74 -2.93
N ILE A 13 -10.50 -1.67 -3.13
CA ILE A 13 -10.81 -0.61 -4.09
C ILE A 13 -9.89 -0.83 -5.28
N GLY A 14 -10.33 -1.69 -6.19
CA GLY A 14 -9.59 -2.05 -7.41
C GLY A 14 -10.48 -2.82 -8.39
N GLY A 15 -10.57 -2.32 -9.63
CA GLY A 15 -11.40 -2.91 -10.69
C GLY A 15 -11.05 -4.38 -10.97
N THR A 16 -12.06 -5.18 -11.32
CA THR A 16 -12.00 -6.66 -11.43
C THR A 16 -11.25 -7.20 -12.66
N ARG A 17 -10.08 -6.65 -13.03
CA ARG A 17 -9.26 -7.18 -14.14
C ARG A 17 -7.78 -7.23 -13.78
N LEU A 18 -7.42 -8.21 -12.95
CA LEU A 18 -6.07 -8.71 -12.74
C LEU A 18 -5.50 -9.40 -14.01
N ARG A 19 -5.26 -8.63 -15.06
CA ARG A 19 -4.37 -8.99 -16.19
C ARG A 19 -3.39 -7.85 -16.45
N ALA A 20 -2.62 -7.46 -15.44
CA ALA A 20 -1.43 -6.65 -15.66
C ALA A 20 -0.28 -7.59 -16.07
N ILE A 21 0.32 -7.35 -17.24
CA ILE A 21 1.49 -8.09 -17.75
C ILE A 21 2.75 -7.82 -16.89
N GLY A 22 2.68 -6.90 -15.91
CA GLY A 22 3.64 -6.72 -14.81
C GLY A 22 3.11 -7.01 -13.40
N GLY A 23 1.92 -7.62 -13.27
CA GLY A 23 1.16 -7.74 -12.01
C GLY A 23 1.47 -8.95 -11.13
N THR A 24 2.63 -9.61 -11.29
CA THR A 24 3.00 -10.74 -10.44
C THR A 24 3.41 -10.31 -9.04
N PHE A 25 3.98 -9.11 -8.90
CA PHE A 25 4.47 -8.63 -7.61
C PHE A 25 3.36 -8.38 -6.59
N LEU A 26 2.37 -7.53 -6.93
CA LEU A 26 1.24 -7.26 -6.05
C LEU A 26 0.34 -8.48 -5.82
N ARG A 27 0.24 -9.39 -6.79
CA ARG A 27 -0.47 -10.67 -6.60
C ARG A 27 0.22 -11.54 -5.55
N ARG A 28 1.55 -11.69 -5.62
CA ARG A 28 2.33 -12.43 -4.63
C ARG A 28 2.28 -11.76 -3.26
N LEU A 29 2.28 -10.43 -3.21
CA LEU A 29 2.05 -9.67 -1.97
C LEU A 29 0.66 -9.89 -1.41
N GLY A 30 -0.38 -9.90 -2.25
CA GLY A 30 -1.75 -10.20 -1.84
C GLY A 30 -1.85 -11.55 -1.15
N ASP A 31 -1.17 -12.58 -1.65
CA ASP A 31 -1.10 -13.90 -1.00
C ASP A 31 -0.37 -13.84 0.34
N VAL A 32 0.69 -13.04 0.47
CA VAL A 32 1.47 -12.86 1.71
C VAL A 32 0.65 -12.07 2.75
N VAL A 33 0.04 -10.95 2.36
CA VAL A 33 -0.78 -10.11 3.25
C VAL A 33 -2.03 -10.84 3.71
N SER A 34 -2.67 -11.63 2.83
CA SER A 34 -3.83 -12.44 3.20
C SER A 34 -3.50 -13.52 4.24
N GLN A 35 -2.26 -14.03 4.24
CA GLN A 35 -1.78 -15.00 5.23
C GLN A 35 -1.39 -14.37 6.58
N MET A 36 -1.15 -13.06 6.61
CA MET A 36 -0.68 -12.33 7.79
C MET A 36 -1.79 -11.71 8.65
N GLY A 37 -3.05 -11.68 8.17
CA GLY A 37 -4.12 -10.91 8.81
C GLY A 37 -3.99 -9.40 8.56
N SER A 38 -4.92 -8.57 9.06
CA SER A 38 -4.99 -7.11 8.84
C SER A 38 -3.66 -6.40 9.09
N SER A 39 -2.84 -6.32 8.05
CA SER A 39 -1.51 -5.74 8.06
C SER A 39 -1.55 -4.50 7.18
N ASP A 40 -0.99 -3.42 7.70
CA ASP A 40 -0.79 -2.22 6.89
C ASP A 40 0.41 -2.48 5.98
N PHE A 41 0.31 -2.01 4.74
CA PHE A 41 1.41 -2.18 3.81
C PHE A 41 1.45 -1.05 2.81
N LEU A 42 2.64 -0.85 2.25
CA LEU A 42 2.93 0.11 1.22
C LEU A 42 3.71 -0.59 0.12
N ALA A 43 3.23 -0.55 -1.11
CA ALA A 43 3.86 -1.20 -2.25
C ALA A 43 3.96 -0.24 -3.43
N GLY A 44 5.17 -0.05 -3.94
CA GLY A 44 5.46 0.90 -5.01
C GLY A 44 6.94 0.93 -5.38
N PRO A 45 7.36 1.89 -6.23
CA PRO A 45 8.75 2.05 -6.60
C PRO A 45 9.61 2.47 -5.41
N ILE A 46 10.85 1.99 -5.40
CA ILE A 46 11.89 2.55 -4.56
C ILE A 46 12.36 3.84 -5.21
N GLU A 47 12.16 4.95 -4.52
CA GLU A 47 12.46 6.30 -5.00
C GLU A 47 13.86 6.74 -4.57
N ASP A 48 14.31 6.31 -3.39
CA ASP A 48 15.62 6.65 -2.85
C ASP A 48 16.14 5.54 -1.91
N ILE A 49 17.47 5.48 -1.74
CA ILE A 49 18.16 4.56 -0.83
C ILE A 49 19.26 5.35 -0.11
N ASP A 50 19.09 5.58 1.19
CA ASP A 50 20.15 6.12 2.03
C ASP A 50 20.83 4.99 2.81
N THR A 51 22.01 4.62 2.33
CA THR A 51 22.82 3.57 2.96
C THR A 51 23.47 4.01 4.28
N ASN A 52 23.53 5.31 4.57
CA ASN A 52 24.11 5.84 5.80
C ASN A 52 23.11 5.74 6.95
N SER A 53 21.86 6.10 6.69
CA SER A 53 20.76 6.00 7.65
C SER A 53 20.12 4.61 7.67
N GLY A 54 20.32 3.80 6.63
CA GLY A 54 19.68 2.50 6.48
C GLY A 54 18.20 2.63 6.13
N THR A 55 17.84 3.62 5.30
CA THR A 55 16.46 3.90 4.93
C THR A 55 16.24 3.77 3.42
N VAL A 56 14.99 3.46 3.05
CA VAL A 56 14.52 3.46 1.66
C VAL A 56 13.27 4.31 1.56
N THR A 57 13.11 5.02 0.45
CA THR A 57 11.90 5.82 0.19
C THR A 57 10.99 5.08 -0.77
N ILE A 58 9.72 4.89 -0.40
CA ILE A 58 8.68 4.28 -1.24
C ILE A 58 7.43 5.14 -1.13
N LEU A 59 6.87 5.57 -2.27
CA LEU A 59 5.68 6.43 -2.32
C LEU A 59 5.82 7.67 -1.42
N GLY A 60 6.98 8.31 -1.43
CA GLY A 60 7.32 9.47 -0.60
C GLY A 60 7.55 9.18 0.90
N HIS A 61 7.50 7.91 1.33
CA HIS A 61 7.69 7.53 2.73
C HIS A 61 9.08 6.98 2.96
N GLU A 62 9.82 7.59 3.88
CA GLU A 62 11.10 7.07 4.35
C GLU A 62 10.89 5.93 5.34
N ILE A 63 11.47 4.77 5.04
CA ILE A 63 11.26 3.53 5.78
C ILE A 63 12.62 3.00 6.22
N ALA A 64 12.78 2.88 7.54
CA ALA A 64 13.94 2.21 8.12
C ALA A 64 13.91 0.72 7.77
N VAL A 65 15.00 0.23 7.20
CA VAL A 65 15.16 -1.20 6.91
C VAL A 65 16.06 -1.84 7.97
N SER A 66 15.77 -3.09 8.31
CA SER A 66 16.64 -3.85 9.20
C SER A 66 18.08 -3.87 8.67
N SER A 67 19.07 -3.73 9.55
CA SER A 67 20.50 -3.81 9.22
C SER A 67 20.93 -5.16 8.64
N THR A 68 20.06 -6.18 8.68
CA THR A 68 20.24 -7.48 8.04
C THR A 68 19.91 -7.49 6.54
N LEU A 69 19.19 -6.48 6.03
CA LEU A 69 18.94 -6.33 4.61
C LEU A 69 20.17 -5.74 3.91
N ASN A 70 20.62 -6.40 2.85
CA ASN A 70 21.69 -5.87 2.02
C ASN A 70 21.12 -4.83 1.05
N LEU A 71 21.19 -3.55 1.44
CA LEU A 71 20.78 -2.42 0.60
C LEU A 71 21.48 -2.38 -0.76
N GLY A 72 22.67 -2.98 -0.90
CA GLY A 72 23.38 -3.07 -2.19
C GLY A 72 22.72 -3.98 -3.23
N GLN A 73 21.73 -4.79 -2.83
CA GLN A 73 20.91 -5.60 -3.75
C GLN A 73 19.61 -4.90 -4.14
N ILE A 74 19.31 -3.76 -3.51
CA ILE A 74 18.10 -2.98 -3.75
C ILE A 74 18.43 -1.91 -4.78
N ARG A 75 17.46 -1.60 -5.65
CA ARG A 75 17.67 -0.66 -6.76
C ARG A 75 16.54 0.36 -6.83
N ILE A 76 16.92 1.62 -6.97
CA ILE A 76 15.99 2.71 -7.27
C ILE A 76 15.28 2.41 -8.59
N GLY A 77 13.99 2.69 -8.64
CA GLY A 77 13.10 2.44 -9.77
C GLY A 77 12.59 1.00 -9.85
N TYR A 78 12.97 0.11 -8.94
CA TYR A 78 12.38 -1.24 -8.84
C TYR A 78 11.24 -1.25 -7.84
N ASN A 79 10.27 -2.15 -8.05
CA ASN A 79 9.14 -2.29 -7.15
C ASN A 79 9.57 -2.96 -5.84
N ALA A 80 9.07 -2.44 -4.72
CA ALA A 80 9.19 -3.05 -3.42
C ALA A 80 7.89 -2.87 -2.62
N ALA A 81 7.77 -3.63 -1.56
CA ALA A 81 6.69 -3.51 -0.62
C ALA A 81 7.20 -3.66 0.80
N VAL A 82 6.65 -2.83 1.65
CA VAL A 82 6.91 -2.80 3.07
C VAL A 82 5.62 -3.22 3.74
N ILE A 83 5.70 -4.33 4.46
CA ILE A 83 4.57 -4.87 5.21
C ILE A 83 4.82 -4.58 6.68
N THR A 84 4.12 -3.63 7.28
CA THR A 84 4.29 -3.30 8.69
C THR A 84 3.65 -4.40 9.52
N CYS A 85 4.48 -5.11 10.28
CA CYS A 85 4.00 -5.99 11.33
C CYS A 85 4.00 -5.18 12.63
N THR A 86 2.79 -4.86 13.10
CA THR A 86 2.41 -4.47 14.47
C THR A 86 2.06 -2.98 14.69
N PRO A 87 0.87 -2.69 15.26
CA PRO A 87 0.50 -1.34 15.69
C PRO A 87 1.22 -0.98 17.00
N GLY A 88 1.94 0.15 17.02
CA GLY A 88 2.28 0.86 18.26
C GLY A 88 3.74 1.18 18.54
N ASP A 89 4.73 0.60 17.84
CA ASP A 89 6.15 0.82 18.16
C ASP A 89 7.04 1.23 16.97
N GLY A 90 6.49 1.29 15.76
CA GLY A 90 7.21 1.78 14.58
C GLY A 90 8.36 0.88 14.11
N SER A 91 8.42 -0.39 14.56
CA SER A 91 9.47 -1.33 14.18
C SER A 91 9.17 -2.01 12.85
N ALA A 92 10.10 -1.91 11.89
CA ALA A 92 9.97 -2.47 10.55
C ALA A 92 9.67 -3.98 10.59
N SER A 93 8.63 -4.42 9.89
CA SER A 93 8.40 -4.27 8.46
C SER A 93 9.27 -5.18 7.62
N ALA A 94 8.69 -6.23 7.06
CA ALA A 94 9.35 -7.01 6.03
C ALA A 94 9.41 -6.16 4.75
N LEU A 95 10.63 -5.89 4.25
CA LEU A 95 10.83 -5.33 2.91
C LEU A 95 10.92 -6.49 1.93
N VAL A 96 9.96 -6.55 1.00
CA VAL A 96 9.92 -7.50 -0.10
C VAL A 96 10.25 -6.72 -1.37
N THR A 97 11.36 -7.05 -2.03
CA THR A 97 11.74 -6.43 -3.29
C THR A 97 11.34 -7.31 -4.48
N SER A 98 11.10 -6.67 -5.62
CA SER A 98 10.95 -7.33 -6.93
C SER A 98 12.13 -7.00 -7.83
N ASP A 99 12.41 -7.89 -8.78
CA ASP A 99 13.27 -7.59 -9.93
C ASP A 99 12.49 -6.85 -11.05
N ASP A 100 11.23 -6.53 -10.82
CA ASP A 100 10.38 -5.77 -11.75
C ASP A 100 10.65 -4.27 -11.64
N TYR A 101 11.06 -3.66 -12.75
CA TYR A 101 11.21 -2.21 -12.88
C TYR A 101 9.84 -1.51 -12.92
N TYR A 102 9.71 -0.41 -12.19
CA TYR A 102 8.52 0.44 -12.18
C TYR A 102 8.42 1.25 -13.47
N GLN A 103 7.24 1.24 -14.07
CA GLN A 103 6.89 2.07 -15.22
C GLN A 103 5.72 2.96 -14.85
N ASP A 104 5.92 4.26 -14.98
CA ASP A 104 4.92 5.28 -14.72
C ASP A 104 3.62 5.00 -15.51
N GLY A 105 2.47 5.14 -14.84
CA GLY A 105 1.14 4.86 -15.39
C GLY A 105 0.85 3.40 -15.78
N PHE A 106 1.80 2.47 -15.61
CA PHE A 106 1.64 1.05 -15.96
C PHE A 106 1.89 0.10 -14.80
N SER A 107 2.82 0.43 -13.92
CA SER A 107 3.09 -0.33 -12.71
C SER A 107 2.06 0.01 -11.65
N GLU A 108 1.38 -1.03 -11.18
CA GLU A 108 0.40 -0.92 -10.13
C GLU A 108 1.11 -0.68 -8.78
N VAL A 109 0.53 0.19 -7.97
CA VAL A 109 0.92 0.47 -6.59
C VAL A 109 -0.23 0.11 -5.67
N ALA A 110 0.07 -0.22 -4.42
CA ALA A 110 -0.96 -0.54 -3.46
C ALA A 110 -0.62 -0.02 -2.07
N VAL A 111 -1.65 0.42 -1.35
CA VAL A 111 -1.56 0.84 0.05
C VAL A 111 -2.71 0.24 0.83
N SER A 112 -2.40 -0.25 2.03
CA SER A 112 -3.35 -0.80 2.98
C SER A 112 -3.16 -0.10 4.32
N GLY A 113 -4.24 0.42 4.88
CA GLY A 113 -4.18 1.21 6.10
C GLY A 113 -5.53 1.78 6.50
N SER A 114 -5.55 2.46 7.64
CA SER A 114 -6.69 3.27 8.04
C SER A 114 -6.71 4.59 7.28
N VAL A 115 -7.89 5.04 6.86
CA VAL A 115 -8.08 6.38 6.30
C VAL A 115 -7.74 7.41 7.38
N GLU A 116 -6.74 8.24 7.12
CA GLU A 116 -6.29 9.30 8.04
C GLU A 116 -7.06 10.60 7.82
N ALA A 117 -7.39 10.89 6.55
CA ALA A 117 -8.18 12.02 6.14
C ALA A 117 -9.00 11.69 4.90
N ALA A 118 -10.18 12.30 4.76
CA ALA A 118 -11.04 12.15 3.60
C ALA A 118 -11.62 13.51 3.19
N ASP A 119 -11.50 13.83 1.91
CA ASP A 119 -12.15 14.96 1.26
C ASP A 119 -13.01 14.44 0.09
N PRO A 120 -14.30 14.15 0.36
CA PRO A 120 -15.21 13.64 -0.66
C PRO A 120 -15.60 14.68 -1.70
N ALA A 121 -15.41 15.98 -1.45
CA ALA A 121 -15.75 17.02 -2.42
C ALA A 121 -14.81 16.97 -3.65
N ILE A 122 -13.58 16.50 -3.45
CA ILE A 122 -12.56 16.37 -4.51
C ILE A 122 -12.16 14.91 -4.76
N GLY A 123 -12.89 13.95 -4.21
CA GLY A 123 -12.63 12.52 -4.41
C GLY A 123 -11.26 12.06 -3.91
N ARG A 124 -10.80 12.56 -2.75
CA ARG A 124 -9.46 12.25 -2.20
C ARG A 124 -9.50 11.68 -0.80
N ILE A 125 -8.66 10.69 -0.51
CA ILE A 125 -8.36 10.22 0.86
C ILE A 125 -6.85 10.22 1.10
N ILE A 126 -6.45 10.17 2.37
CA ILE A 126 -5.09 9.90 2.81
C ILE A 126 -5.08 8.56 3.55
N VAL A 127 -4.18 7.66 3.18
CA VAL A 127 -3.98 6.34 3.82
C VAL A 127 -2.48 6.15 4.04
N ASN A 128 -2.04 5.98 5.28
CA ASN A 128 -0.62 5.92 5.65
C ASN A 128 0.18 7.08 5.03
N GLY A 129 -0.29 8.32 5.14
CA GLY A 129 0.32 9.50 4.51
C GLY A 129 0.23 9.57 2.97
N VAL A 130 -0.18 8.50 2.28
CA VAL A 130 -0.34 8.46 0.82
C VAL A 130 -1.66 9.08 0.41
N ALA A 131 -1.60 10.06 -0.49
CA ALA A 131 -2.76 10.64 -1.11
C ALA A 131 -3.32 9.74 -2.22
N VAL A 132 -4.60 9.39 -2.12
CA VAL A 132 -5.30 8.58 -3.10
C VAL A 132 -6.43 9.40 -3.71
N ASP A 133 -6.41 9.53 -5.03
CA ASP A 133 -7.53 10.05 -5.82
C ASP A 133 -8.44 8.90 -6.24
N TYR A 134 -9.67 8.90 -5.72
CA TYR A 134 -10.72 7.94 -6.07
C TYR A 134 -11.84 8.58 -6.90
N THR A 135 -11.66 9.81 -7.40
CA THR A 135 -12.60 10.48 -8.31
C THR A 135 -13.01 9.62 -9.50
N PRO A 136 -12.11 8.87 -10.16
CA PRO A 136 -12.49 7.97 -11.26
C PRO A 136 -13.50 6.89 -10.87
N LEU A 137 -13.57 6.53 -9.58
CA LEU A 137 -14.42 5.46 -9.06
C LEU A 137 -15.80 5.95 -8.62
N LEU A 138 -15.97 7.27 -8.43
CA LEU A 138 -17.25 7.85 -8.05
C LEU A 138 -18.33 7.68 -9.14
N GLY A 139 -17.91 7.59 -10.41
CA GLY A 139 -18.82 7.31 -11.52
C GLY A 139 -19.45 5.91 -11.45
N ASP A 140 -18.69 4.93 -10.97
CA ASP A 140 -19.12 3.53 -10.84
C ASP A 140 -19.82 3.26 -9.49
N ASN A 141 -19.40 3.95 -8.43
CA ASN A 141 -20.00 3.85 -7.11
C ASN A 141 -20.15 5.23 -6.44
N PRO A 142 -21.31 5.89 -6.60
CA PRO A 142 -21.52 7.24 -6.05
C PRO A 142 -21.55 7.26 -4.51
N ASN A 143 -21.79 6.12 -3.86
CA ASN A 143 -21.81 6.02 -2.40
C ASN A 143 -20.44 5.66 -1.81
N LEU A 144 -19.39 5.55 -2.64
CA LEU A 144 -18.05 5.21 -2.17
C LEU A 144 -17.52 6.23 -1.15
N ALA A 145 -17.87 7.51 -1.31
CA ALA A 145 -17.51 8.58 -0.38
C ALA A 145 -18.02 8.31 1.05
N ASP A 146 -19.21 7.73 1.20
CA ASP A 146 -19.80 7.42 2.52
C ASP A 146 -19.09 6.24 3.21
N LEU A 147 -18.39 5.40 2.44
CA LEU A 147 -17.63 4.26 2.94
C LEU A 147 -16.20 4.64 3.34
N LEU A 148 -15.66 5.70 2.74
CA LEU A 148 -14.28 6.15 2.91
C LEU A 148 -14.12 7.18 4.05
N THR A 149 -14.58 6.81 5.24
CA THR A 149 -14.52 7.67 6.43
C THR A 149 -13.24 7.47 7.23
N VAL A 150 -12.81 8.50 7.97
CA VAL A 150 -11.60 8.45 8.81
C VAL A 150 -11.68 7.27 9.81
N GLY A 151 -10.59 6.53 9.94
CA GLY A 151 -10.49 5.32 10.76
C GLY A 151 -10.97 4.04 10.05
N ARG A 152 -11.55 4.15 8.85
CA ARG A 152 -11.89 2.98 8.05
C ARG A 152 -10.61 2.34 7.51
N HIS A 153 -10.43 1.05 7.75
CA HIS A 153 -9.37 0.28 7.09
C HIS A 153 -9.74 -0.02 5.64
N VAL A 154 -8.84 0.30 4.72
CA VAL A 154 -9.03 0.18 3.27
C VAL A 154 -7.80 -0.44 2.61
N LEU A 155 -8.05 -1.14 1.50
CA LEU A 155 -7.02 -1.58 0.59
C LEU A 155 -7.22 -0.88 -0.75
N VAL A 156 -6.24 -0.08 -1.14
CA VAL A 156 -6.25 0.69 -2.38
C VAL A 156 -5.27 0.10 -3.36
N HIS A 157 -5.75 -0.14 -4.58
CA HIS A 157 -4.95 -0.50 -5.75
C HIS A 157 -5.05 0.58 -6.81
N GLY A 158 -3.94 0.98 -7.40
CA GLY A 158 -3.95 2.04 -8.41
C GLY A 158 -2.65 2.13 -9.19
N PHE A 159 -2.50 3.23 -9.92
CA PHE A 159 -1.27 3.58 -10.63
C PHE A 159 -0.78 4.91 -10.06
N ALA A 160 0.52 4.99 -9.76
CA ALA A 160 1.16 6.27 -9.44
C ALA A 160 1.51 7.00 -10.75
N TYR A 161 1.50 8.33 -10.69
CA TYR A 161 1.83 9.30 -11.74
C TYR A 161 2.69 10.43 -11.15
#